data_AF-A0A9K3D3E5-F1
#
_entry.id   AF-A0A9K3D3E5-F1
#
_cell.length_a   1.000
_cell.length_b   1.000
_cell.length_c   1.000
_cell.angle_alpha   90.00
_cell.angle_beta   90.00
_cell.angle_gamma   90.00
#
_symmetry.space_group_name_H-M   'P 1'
#
loop_
_entity.id
_entity.type
_entity.pdbx_description
1 polymer ?
#
loop_
_entity_poly.entity_id
_entity_poly.type
_entity_poly.pdbx_seq_one_letter_code
_entity_poly.pdbx_strand_id
1 'polypeptide(L)'
;MAVFLFCMHNADIDTLAVFPSFVERRDFFNSFVKVLERHREVEDLVPVPESKVPVIKFEFRTVAIDLTFARLAVEELPARLSLTSNECLRNTDKKSTTSLNGCRVTDAILASVPNVAVFRGALRGMKLWAERRGIKSNSLGYLGGVNVAIMTAYVAKNFPVKCNTSAALLLKVFQVMAARNWAEPMSLVEQEEDKELRMPTYRYDARRDHMAIITPAYPAFNSTDKV
;
A
#
# COMPACT_ATOMS: atom_id res chain seq x y z
N MET A 1 -1.24 18.94 7.52
CA MET A 1 -0.41 17.83 7.02
C MET A 1 -0.88 16.55 7.71
N ALA A 2 -1.51 15.62 6.98
CA ALA A 2 -1.96 14.35 7.55
C ALA A 2 -0.90 13.29 7.20
N VAL A 3 -0.30 12.67 8.22
CA VAL A 3 0.74 11.65 8.10
C VAL A 3 0.12 10.33 8.54
N PHE A 4 0.01 9.36 7.63
CA PHE A 4 -0.38 7.99 7.96
C PHE A 4 0.88 7.16 8.21
N LEU A 5 0.99 6.51 9.37
CA LEU A 5 2.14 5.67 9.75
C LEU A 5 1.77 4.18 9.77
N PHE A 6 2.65 3.35 9.22
CA PHE A 6 2.72 1.93 9.57
C PHE A 6 4.20 1.55 9.81
N CYS A 7 4.52 0.89 10.93
CA CYS A 7 5.92 0.58 11.26
C CYS A 7 6.12 -0.81 11.90
N MET A 8 7.26 -1.42 11.55
CA MET A 8 7.94 -2.51 12.25
C MET A 8 9.28 -1.96 12.75
N HIS A 9 9.85 -2.46 13.86
CA HIS A 9 11.18 -2.04 14.32
C HIS A 9 12.23 -2.22 13.20
N ASN A 10 13.07 -1.19 12.95
CA ASN A 10 14.02 -1.10 11.82
C ASN A 10 13.39 -1.17 10.41
N ALA A 11 12.11 -0.82 10.25
CA ALA A 11 11.50 -0.67 8.93
C ALA A 11 11.22 0.80 8.61
N ASP A 12 11.51 1.17 7.37
CA ASP A 12 11.19 2.45 6.77
C ASP A 12 9.72 2.82 7.04
N ILE A 13 9.47 4.10 7.33
CA ILE A 13 8.12 4.65 7.44
C ILE A 13 7.71 5.20 6.07
N ASP A 14 6.85 4.45 5.37
CA ASP A 14 6.14 4.95 4.21
C ASP A 14 5.18 6.08 4.62
N THR A 15 5.40 7.28 4.11
CA THR A 15 4.61 8.47 4.42
C THR A 15 4.08 9.10 3.14
N LEU A 16 2.81 9.56 3.17
CA LEU A 16 2.21 10.33 2.10
C LEU A 16 1.98 11.79 2.54
N ALA A 17 2.58 12.74 1.83
CA ALA A 17 2.28 14.16 1.95
C ALA A 17 1.19 14.55 0.95
N VAL A 18 0.03 14.97 1.46
CA VAL A 18 -1.11 15.42 0.67
C VAL A 18 -1.18 16.95 0.66
N PHE A 19 -1.35 17.53 -0.53
CA PHE A 19 -1.40 18.97 -0.75
C PHE A 19 -2.67 19.42 -1.52
N PRO A 20 -3.12 20.68 -1.34
CA PRO A 20 -4.13 21.30 -2.19
C PRO A 20 -3.66 21.50 -3.64
N SER A 21 -4.59 21.87 -4.51
CA SER A 21 -4.39 21.94 -5.96
C SER A 21 -3.32 22.94 -6.41
N PHE A 22 -3.00 23.98 -5.65
CA PHE A 22 -2.02 24.99 -6.04
C PHE A 22 -0.56 24.62 -5.73
N VAL A 23 -0.31 23.52 -5.00
CA VAL A 23 1.07 23.09 -4.69
C VAL A 23 1.56 22.12 -5.76
N GLU A 24 2.65 22.46 -6.44
CA GLU A 24 3.18 21.61 -7.50
C GLU A 24 4.17 20.56 -6.97
N ARG A 25 4.24 19.43 -7.66
CA ARG A 25 5.26 18.40 -7.39
C ARG A 25 6.69 18.96 -7.53
N ARG A 26 6.88 19.95 -8.41
CA ARG A 26 8.16 20.65 -8.56
C ARG A 26 8.56 21.34 -7.26
N ASP A 27 7.63 21.93 -6.53
CA ASP A 27 7.91 22.59 -5.26
C ASP A 27 8.29 21.57 -4.19
N PHE A 28 7.61 20.43 -4.16
CA PHE A 28 7.95 19.31 -3.27
C PHE A 28 9.39 18.81 -3.47
N PHE A 29 9.87 18.67 -4.70
CA PHE A 29 11.25 18.24 -4.99
C PHE A 29 12.28 19.38 -5.03
N ASN A 30 11.87 20.64 -4.84
CA ASN A 30 12.79 21.78 -4.83
C ASN A 30 12.72 22.55 -3.51
N SER A 31 11.70 23.40 -3.33
CA SER A 31 11.63 24.30 -2.17
C SER A 31 11.50 23.51 -0.86
N PHE A 32 10.74 22.41 -0.85
CA PHE A 32 10.56 21.59 0.33
C PHE A 32 11.81 20.76 0.67
N VAL A 33 12.55 20.25 -0.33
CA VAL A 33 13.87 19.62 -0.12
C VAL A 33 14.81 20.58 0.61
N LYS A 34 14.88 21.85 0.19
CA LYS A 34 15.70 22.88 0.87
C LYS A 34 15.26 23.16 2.31
N VAL A 35 13.99 22.95 2.63
CA VAL A 35 13.49 23.05 4.02
C VAL A 35 13.99 21.85 4.83
N LEU A 36 13.92 20.64 4.27
CA LEU A 36 14.40 19.42 4.92
C LEU A 36 15.93 19.47 5.15
N GLU A 37 16.72 19.94 4.18
CA GLU A 37 18.18 20.10 4.30
C GLU A 37 18.61 21.00 5.47
N ARG A 38 17.76 21.97 5.85
CA ARG A 38 18.04 22.90 6.96
C ARG A 38 17.59 22.35 8.32
N HIS A 39 16.85 21.26 8.34
CA HIS A 39 16.32 20.69 9.56
C HIS A 39 17.38 19.80 10.22
N ARG A 40 17.81 20.16 11.44
CA ARG A 40 18.95 19.51 12.13
C ARG A 40 18.79 18.01 12.39
N GLU A 41 17.57 17.52 12.37
CA GLU A 41 17.23 16.12 12.66
C GLU A 41 17.04 15.27 11.39
N VAL A 42 17.19 15.88 10.20
CA VAL A 42 17.12 15.21 8.90
C VAL A 42 18.54 14.86 8.47
N GLU A 43 18.76 13.58 8.19
CA GLU A 43 20.01 13.01 7.70
C GLU A 43 19.73 12.21 6.40
N ASP A 44 20.77 11.93 5.61
CA ASP A 44 20.69 11.09 4.39
C ASP A 44 19.54 11.42 3.41
N LEU A 45 19.32 12.72 3.16
CA LEU A 45 18.26 13.21 2.27
C LEU A 45 18.54 12.91 0.79
N VAL A 46 17.70 12.07 0.18
CA VAL A 46 17.79 11.64 -1.22
C VAL A 46 16.44 11.81 -1.94
N PRO A 47 16.26 12.87 -2.75
CA PRO A 47 15.10 13.02 -3.62
C PRO A 47 15.19 12.13 -4.87
N VAL A 48 14.11 11.41 -5.20
CA VAL A 48 14.01 10.52 -6.37
C VAL A 48 12.76 10.84 -7.21
N PRO A 49 12.79 11.90 -8.05
CA PRO A 49 11.62 12.37 -8.79
C PRO A 49 11.21 11.51 -10.00
N GLU A 50 12.16 10.74 -10.56
CA GLU A 50 12.01 9.99 -11.80
C GLU A 50 11.53 8.53 -11.62
N SER A 51 11.26 8.10 -10.38
CA SER A 51 10.74 6.76 -10.12
C SER A 51 9.25 6.64 -10.49
N LYS A 52 8.75 5.39 -10.54
CA LYS A 52 7.32 5.09 -10.77
C LYS A 52 6.42 5.79 -9.75
N VAL A 53 6.88 5.87 -8.50
CA VAL A 53 6.24 6.62 -7.40
C VAL A 53 7.28 7.58 -6.84
N PRO A 54 7.29 8.85 -7.27
CA PRO A 54 8.27 9.82 -6.83
C PRO A 54 8.30 9.94 -5.31
N VAL A 55 9.51 9.91 -4.73
CA VAL A 55 9.72 9.82 -3.29
C VAL A 55 10.92 10.65 -2.86
N ILE A 56 10.86 11.25 -1.68
CA ILE A 56 12.00 11.81 -0.95
C ILE A 56 12.32 10.84 0.17
N LYS A 57 13.53 10.28 0.17
CA LYS A 57 14.02 9.38 1.22
C LYS A 57 14.91 10.17 2.18
N PHE A 58 14.81 9.95 3.48
CA PHE A 58 15.69 10.55 4.48
C PHE A 58 15.61 9.80 5.80
N GLU A 59 16.59 9.99 6.67
CA GLU A 59 16.49 9.60 8.07
C GLU A 59 16.04 10.78 8.93
N PHE A 60 15.09 10.54 9.83
CA PHE A 60 14.67 11.51 10.84
C PHE A 60 14.79 10.89 12.22
N ARG A 61 15.71 11.40 13.05
CA ARG A 61 16.01 10.82 14.37
C ARG A 61 16.24 9.29 14.30
N THR A 62 17.15 8.86 13.42
CA THR A 62 17.52 7.45 13.16
C THR A 62 16.38 6.56 12.63
N VAL A 63 15.32 7.16 12.08
CA VAL A 63 14.22 6.42 11.45
C VAL A 63 14.18 6.78 9.97
N ALA A 64 14.34 5.78 9.10
CA ALA A 64 14.19 5.95 7.66
C ALA A 64 12.73 6.30 7.30
N ILE A 65 12.55 7.33 6.46
CA ILE A 65 11.26 7.83 6.00
C ILE A 65 11.27 7.86 4.47
N ASP A 66 10.27 7.22 3.88
CA ASP A 66 9.94 7.31 2.45
C ASP A 66 8.75 8.25 2.28
N LEU A 67 9.02 9.52 1.92
CA LEU A 67 7.99 10.56 1.80
C LEU A 67 7.55 10.75 0.35
N THR A 68 6.32 10.34 0.05
CA THR A 68 5.69 10.47 -1.26
C THR A 68 4.77 11.68 -1.33
N PHE A 69 4.45 12.12 -2.55
CA PHE A 69 3.61 13.29 -2.81
C PHE A 69 2.29 12.90 -3.48
N ALA A 70 1.20 13.49 -3.01
CA ALA A 70 -0.07 13.56 -3.72
C ALA A 70 -0.68 14.95 -3.64
N ARG A 71 -1.34 15.35 -4.73
CA ARG A 71 -2.09 16.59 -4.83
C ARG A 71 -3.56 16.29 -5.10
N LEU A 72 -4.44 16.88 -4.32
CA LEU A 72 -5.89 16.79 -4.50
C LEU A 72 -6.40 17.99 -5.30
N ALA A 73 -7.47 17.80 -6.07
CA ALA A 73 -8.12 18.87 -6.84
C ALA A 73 -9.08 19.70 -5.96
N VAL A 74 -8.57 20.20 -4.83
CA VAL A 74 -9.30 21.04 -3.86
C VAL A 74 -8.48 22.29 -3.55
N GLU A 75 -9.16 23.41 -3.28
CA GLU A 75 -8.51 24.66 -2.89
C GLU A 75 -7.94 24.58 -1.46
N GLU A 76 -8.67 23.92 -0.56
CA GLU A 76 -8.26 23.73 0.83
C GLU A 76 -8.38 22.26 1.24
N LEU A 77 -7.45 21.80 2.09
CA LEU A 77 -7.52 20.45 2.64
C LEU A 77 -8.48 20.43 3.84
N PRO A 78 -9.37 19.44 3.93
CA PRO A 78 -10.23 19.30 5.10
C PRO A 78 -9.39 19.01 6.36
N ALA A 79 -9.84 19.50 7.51
CA ALA A 79 -9.17 19.27 8.80
C ALA A 79 -9.01 17.77 9.12
N ARG A 80 -9.95 16.94 8.63
CA ARG A 80 -9.88 15.48 8.66
C ARG A 80 -10.00 14.96 7.24
N LEU A 81 -8.85 14.62 6.65
CA LEU A 81 -8.81 14.00 5.34
C LEU A 81 -9.05 12.48 5.47
N SER A 82 -10.11 11.99 4.84
CA SER A 82 -10.31 10.56 4.62
C SER A 82 -9.98 10.21 3.18
N LEU A 83 -9.13 9.19 2.99
CA LEU A 83 -8.80 8.69 1.66
C LEU A 83 -9.68 7.52 1.22
N THR A 84 -10.66 7.10 2.05
CA THR A 84 -11.50 5.94 1.76
C THR A 84 -12.44 6.13 0.56
N SER A 85 -12.88 7.36 0.28
CA SER A 85 -13.77 7.67 -0.85
C SER A 85 -12.98 7.84 -2.16
N ASN A 86 -13.53 7.35 -3.27
CA ASN A 86 -12.97 7.57 -4.61
C ASN A 86 -12.91 9.06 -5.00
N GLU A 87 -13.68 9.93 -4.35
CA GLU A 87 -13.66 11.39 -4.60
C GLU A 87 -12.26 11.99 -4.49
N CYS A 88 -11.39 11.47 -3.63
CA CYS A 88 -10.02 11.96 -3.52
C CYS A 88 -9.16 11.70 -4.76
N LEU A 89 -9.63 10.87 -5.70
CA LEU A 89 -8.96 10.60 -6.97
C LEU A 89 -9.43 11.54 -8.10
N ARG A 90 -10.54 12.26 -7.90
CA ARG A 90 -11.13 13.13 -8.92
C ARG A 90 -10.13 14.20 -9.36
N ASN A 91 -9.90 14.29 -10.67
CA ASN A 91 -8.96 15.24 -11.29
C ASN A 91 -7.52 15.19 -10.74
N THR A 92 -7.12 14.05 -10.15
CA THR A 92 -5.72 13.83 -9.73
C THR A 92 -4.86 13.38 -10.90
N ASP A 93 -3.58 13.80 -10.91
CA ASP A 93 -2.64 13.31 -11.90
C ASP A 93 -2.19 11.86 -11.57
N LYS A 94 -1.77 11.11 -12.60
CA LYS A 94 -1.43 9.68 -12.48
C LYS A 94 -0.43 9.35 -11.36
N LYS A 95 0.58 10.22 -11.15
CA LYS A 95 1.58 10.02 -10.08
C LYS A 95 0.92 10.21 -8.71
N SER A 96 0.06 11.22 -8.53
CA SER A 96 -0.71 11.42 -7.30
C SER A 96 -1.71 10.29 -7.03
N THR A 97 -2.43 9.81 -8.04
CA THR A 97 -3.32 8.62 -7.90
C THR A 97 -2.54 7.43 -7.39
N THR A 98 -1.35 7.17 -7.95
CA THR A 98 -0.52 6.04 -7.54
C THR A 98 -0.06 6.17 -6.08
N SER A 99 0.37 7.36 -5.65
CA SER A 99 0.75 7.63 -4.25
C SER A 99 -0.44 7.47 -3.29
N LEU A 100 -1.61 8.00 -3.64
CA LEU A 100 -2.85 7.87 -2.84
C LEU A 100 -3.26 6.40 -2.67
N ASN A 101 -3.12 5.60 -3.72
CA ASN A 101 -3.51 4.20 -3.68
C ASN A 101 -2.73 3.37 -2.66
N GLY A 102 -1.47 3.73 -2.33
CA GLY A 102 -0.72 3.06 -1.27
C GLY A 102 -1.44 3.10 0.09
N CYS A 103 -1.87 4.29 0.49
CA CYS A 103 -2.65 4.47 1.72
C CYS A 103 -4.03 3.82 1.62
N ARG A 104 -4.74 4.04 0.50
CA ARG A 104 -6.09 3.49 0.28
C ARG A 104 -6.14 1.97 0.35
N VAL A 105 -5.14 1.29 -0.22
CA VAL A 105 -5.01 -0.17 -0.15
C VAL A 105 -4.78 -0.62 1.28
N THR A 106 -3.91 0.07 2.01
CA THR A 106 -3.62 -0.25 3.42
C THR A 106 -4.89 -0.12 4.28
N ASP A 107 -5.62 0.97 4.14
CA ASP A 107 -6.87 1.22 4.86
C ASP A 107 -7.93 0.17 4.51
N ALA A 108 -8.10 -0.16 3.23
CA ALA A 108 -9.05 -1.17 2.78
C ALA A 108 -8.71 -2.59 3.29
N ILE A 109 -7.41 -2.94 3.40
CA ILE A 109 -6.97 -4.20 4.04
C ILE A 109 -7.39 -4.21 5.51
N LEU A 110 -7.15 -3.12 6.25
CA LEU A 110 -7.46 -3.03 7.68
C LEU A 110 -8.98 -3.05 7.93
N ALA A 111 -9.76 -2.41 7.06
CA ALA A 111 -11.22 -2.46 7.12
C ALA A 111 -11.78 -3.86 6.81
N SER A 112 -11.02 -4.70 6.09
CA SER A 112 -11.46 -6.04 5.70
C SER A 112 -11.23 -7.12 6.76
N VAL A 113 -10.41 -6.86 7.80
CA VAL A 113 -10.05 -7.87 8.80
C VAL A 113 -10.90 -7.76 10.07
N PRO A 114 -11.37 -8.88 10.64
CA PRO A 114 -12.24 -8.86 11.82
C PRO A 114 -11.49 -8.46 13.10
N ASN A 115 -10.18 -8.71 13.18
CA ASN A 115 -9.36 -8.36 14.33
C ASN A 115 -7.97 -7.89 13.86
N VAL A 116 -7.73 -6.58 13.93
CA VAL A 116 -6.49 -5.93 13.47
C VAL A 116 -5.26 -6.39 14.25
N ALA A 117 -5.39 -6.66 15.56
CA ALA A 117 -4.26 -7.10 16.38
C ALA A 117 -3.81 -8.52 15.99
N VAL A 118 -4.77 -9.44 15.82
CA VAL A 118 -4.51 -10.80 15.36
C VAL A 118 -3.88 -10.81 13.97
N PHE A 119 -4.44 -10.02 13.05
CA PHE A 119 -3.92 -9.82 11.70
C PHE A 119 -2.47 -9.31 11.72
N ARG A 120 -2.19 -8.25 12.48
CA ARG A 120 -0.83 -7.69 12.59
C ARG A 120 0.17 -8.73 13.08
N GLY A 121 -0.16 -9.51 14.11
CA GLY A 121 0.73 -10.56 14.60
C GLY A 121 1.02 -11.65 13.55
N ALA A 122 0.00 -12.09 12.81
CA ALA A 122 0.19 -13.07 11.74
C ALA A 122 0.99 -12.50 10.55
N LEU A 123 0.71 -11.26 10.16
CA LEU A 123 1.41 -10.58 9.07
C LEU A 123 2.91 -10.42 9.36
N ARG A 124 3.28 -10.16 10.62
CA ARG A 124 4.69 -10.14 11.05
C ARG A 124 5.36 -11.50 10.81
N GLY A 125 4.68 -12.58 11.18
CA GLY A 125 5.14 -13.95 10.92
C GLY A 125 5.30 -14.23 9.41
N MET A 126 4.31 -13.85 8.61
CA MET A 126 4.35 -14.01 7.14
C MET A 126 5.52 -13.24 6.50
N LYS A 127 5.72 -11.96 6.89
CA LYS A 127 6.82 -11.13 6.38
C LYS A 127 8.18 -11.73 6.72
N LEU A 128 8.38 -12.14 7.98
CA LEU A 128 9.62 -12.77 8.42
C LEU A 128 9.87 -14.09 7.69
N TRP A 129 8.84 -14.92 7.54
CA TRP A 129 8.94 -16.18 6.79
C TRP A 129 9.34 -15.94 5.33
N ALA A 130 8.67 -15.03 4.62
CA ALA A 130 8.96 -14.76 3.21
C ALA A 130 10.41 -14.27 3.02
N GLU A 131 10.90 -13.44 3.95
CA GLU A 131 12.29 -12.97 3.97
C GLU A 131 13.28 -14.13 4.18
N ARG A 132 13.07 -14.95 5.21
CA ARG A 132 13.95 -16.10 5.53
C ARG A 132 13.94 -17.19 4.46
N ARG A 133 12.90 -17.24 3.63
CA ARG A 133 12.79 -18.18 2.50
C ARG A 133 13.26 -17.58 1.17
N GLY A 134 13.71 -16.32 1.15
CA GLY A 134 14.24 -15.68 -0.06
C GLY A 134 13.17 -15.34 -1.11
N ILE A 135 11.89 -15.27 -0.72
CA ILE A 135 10.74 -15.02 -1.63
C ILE A 135 10.09 -13.65 -1.37
N LYS A 136 10.85 -12.70 -0.80
CA LYS A 136 10.42 -11.33 -0.52
C LYS A 136 11.01 -10.36 -1.53
N SER A 137 10.48 -10.33 -2.77
CA SER A 137 10.92 -9.36 -3.78
C SER A 137 9.95 -9.25 -4.96
N ASN A 138 9.15 -8.19 -5.02
CA ASN A 138 8.26 -7.95 -6.16
C ASN A 138 9.04 -7.62 -7.45
N SER A 139 10.24 -7.03 -7.36
CA SER A 139 11.05 -6.75 -8.56
C SER A 139 11.55 -8.02 -9.25
N LEU A 140 11.72 -9.12 -8.50
CA LEU A 140 12.18 -10.42 -9.00
C LEU A 140 11.02 -11.42 -9.27
N GLY A 141 9.76 -10.96 -9.26
CA GLY A 141 8.61 -11.84 -9.49
C GLY A 141 8.21 -12.69 -8.26
N TYR A 142 8.63 -12.31 -7.07
CA TYR A 142 8.18 -12.91 -5.80
C TYR A 142 7.22 -11.99 -5.04
N LEU A 143 6.85 -12.37 -3.82
CA LEU A 143 5.86 -11.65 -3.02
C LEU A 143 6.47 -10.40 -2.37
N GLY A 144 5.85 -9.24 -2.62
CA GLY A 144 6.05 -8.01 -1.87
C GLY A 144 5.21 -7.94 -0.58
N GLY A 145 5.42 -6.87 0.19
CA GLY A 145 4.75 -6.66 1.48
C GLY A 145 3.23 -6.56 1.38
N VAL A 146 2.70 -5.95 0.31
CA VAL A 146 1.25 -5.85 0.08
C VAL A 146 0.64 -7.20 -0.27
N ASN A 147 1.35 -8.06 -1.00
CA ASN A 147 0.82 -9.36 -1.42
C ASN A 147 0.61 -10.27 -0.20
N VAL A 148 1.60 -10.37 0.69
CA VAL A 148 1.47 -11.15 1.94
C VAL A 148 0.42 -10.54 2.89
N ALA A 149 0.21 -9.23 2.86
CA ALA A 149 -0.85 -8.57 3.62
C ALA A 149 -2.24 -8.95 3.10
N ILE A 150 -2.46 -8.91 1.79
CA ILE A 150 -3.73 -9.32 1.16
C ILE A 150 -4.01 -10.80 1.43
N MET A 151 -3.03 -11.69 1.25
CA MET A 151 -3.17 -13.13 1.57
C MET A 151 -3.59 -13.35 3.02
N THR A 152 -2.92 -12.67 3.96
CA THR A 152 -3.20 -12.80 5.39
C THR A 152 -4.60 -12.28 5.73
N ALA A 153 -4.98 -11.13 5.16
CA ALA A 153 -6.29 -10.53 5.36
C ALA A 153 -7.41 -11.37 4.77
N TYR A 154 -7.19 -11.99 3.60
CA TYR A 154 -8.15 -12.87 2.93
C TYR A 154 -8.52 -14.04 3.84
N VAL A 155 -7.52 -14.67 4.47
CA VAL A 155 -7.76 -15.79 5.38
C VAL A 155 -8.42 -15.33 6.69
N ALA A 156 -7.99 -14.19 7.23
CA ALA A 156 -8.63 -13.61 8.41
C ALA A 156 -10.12 -13.32 8.20
N LYS A 157 -10.47 -12.77 7.03
CA LYS A 157 -11.85 -12.44 6.63
C LYS A 157 -12.72 -13.69 6.42
N ASN A 158 -12.20 -14.71 5.73
CA ASN A 158 -13.00 -15.88 5.32
C ASN A 158 -13.05 -17.00 6.38
N PHE A 159 -12.14 -17.00 7.36
CA PHE A 159 -12.10 -18.03 8.42
C PHE A 159 -12.08 -17.44 9.84
N PRO A 160 -12.98 -16.50 10.19
CA PRO A 160 -12.87 -15.69 11.42
C PRO A 160 -12.94 -16.54 12.70
N VAL A 161 -13.78 -17.58 12.74
CA VAL A 161 -13.95 -18.46 13.91
C VAL A 161 -12.70 -19.31 14.17
N LYS A 162 -12.03 -19.77 13.12
CA LYS A 162 -10.86 -20.66 13.21
C LYS A 162 -9.54 -19.91 13.43
N CYS A 163 -9.56 -18.59 13.29
CA CYS A 163 -8.37 -17.73 13.27
C CYS A 163 -8.42 -16.64 14.36
N ASN A 164 -8.72 -17.04 15.60
CA ASN A 164 -8.83 -16.11 16.74
C ASN A 164 -7.48 -15.70 17.36
N THR A 165 -6.37 -16.35 16.98
CA THR A 165 -5.00 -16.00 17.41
C THR A 165 -4.09 -15.80 16.21
N SER A 166 -3.03 -15.01 16.37
CA SER A 166 -2.06 -14.77 15.28
C SER A 166 -1.38 -16.04 14.79
N ALA A 167 -1.09 -17.01 15.68
CA ALA A 167 -0.50 -18.28 15.32
C ALA A 167 -1.47 -19.18 14.52
N ALA A 168 -2.74 -19.27 14.96
CA ALA A 168 -3.75 -20.02 14.23
C ALA A 168 -4.01 -19.42 12.84
N LEU A 169 -4.10 -18.09 12.75
CA LEU A 169 -4.23 -17.38 11.48
C LEU A 169 -3.02 -17.65 10.57
N LEU A 170 -1.79 -17.53 11.08
CA LEU A 170 -0.56 -17.80 10.32
C LEU A 170 -0.54 -19.22 9.75
N LEU A 171 -0.84 -20.23 10.58
CA LEU A 171 -0.94 -21.62 10.13
C LEU A 171 -2.01 -21.78 9.05
N LYS A 172 -3.18 -21.16 9.25
CA LYS A 172 -4.28 -21.25 8.29
C LYS A 172 -3.94 -20.58 6.97
N VAL A 173 -3.16 -19.49 6.98
CA VAL A 173 -2.64 -18.86 5.76
C VAL A 173 -1.86 -19.86 4.93
N PHE A 174 -0.89 -20.57 5.51
CA PHE A 174 -0.13 -21.59 4.76
C PHE A 174 -1.01 -22.70 4.19
N GLN A 175 -1.96 -23.20 4.98
CA GLN A 175 -2.89 -24.24 4.52
C GLN A 175 -3.74 -23.77 3.33
N VAL A 176 -4.27 -22.54 3.41
CA VAL A 176 -5.10 -21.98 2.33
C VAL A 176 -4.27 -21.70 1.09
N MET A 177 -3.08 -21.11 1.23
CA MET A 177 -2.22 -20.80 0.08
C MET A 177 -1.71 -22.07 -0.62
N ALA A 178 -1.41 -23.13 0.14
CA ALA A 178 -0.96 -24.41 -0.42
C ALA A 178 -2.06 -25.15 -1.20
N ALA A 179 -3.33 -25.01 -0.77
CA ALA A 179 -4.48 -25.67 -1.40
C ALA A 179 -5.21 -24.78 -2.43
N ARG A 180 -4.77 -23.53 -2.63
CA ARG A 180 -5.49 -22.57 -3.46
C ARG A 180 -5.39 -22.93 -4.94
N ASN A 181 -6.54 -22.88 -5.63
CA ASN A 181 -6.57 -22.83 -7.08
C ASN A 181 -6.20 -21.41 -7.57
N TRP A 182 -5.04 -21.27 -8.21
CA TRP A 182 -4.55 -19.98 -8.72
C TRP A 182 -5.12 -19.59 -10.08
N ALA A 183 -5.94 -20.44 -10.70
CA ALA A 183 -6.75 -20.05 -11.86
C ALA A 183 -7.83 -19.01 -11.52
N GLU A 184 -8.05 -18.72 -10.23
CA GLU A 184 -8.98 -17.70 -9.76
C GLU A 184 -8.27 -16.57 -9.00
N PRO A 185 -8.52 -15.30 -9.34
CA PRO A 185 -7.91 -14.17 -8.66
C PRO A 185 -8.32 -14.09 -7.20
N MET A 186 -7.36 -13.73 -6.34
CA MET A 186 -7.63 -13.42 -4.94
C MET A 186 -8.02 -11.95 -4.80
N SER A 187 -9.20 -11.69 -4.22
CA SER A 187 -9.65 -10.35 -3.88
C SER A 187 -10.22 -10.33 -2.46
N LEU A 188 -10.04 -9.22 -1.74
CA LEU A 188 -10.66 -9.01 -0.43
C LEU A 188 -12.08 -8.46 -0.53
N VAL A 189 -12.37 -7.71 -1.58
CA VAL A 189 -13.64 -7.03 -1.81
C VAL A 189 -14.13 -7.31 -3.22
N GLU A 190 -15.42 -7.10 -3.45
CA GLU A 190 -15.94 -7.04 -4.80
C GLU A 190 -15.35 -5.81 -5.51
N GLN A 191 -15.04 -5.97 -6.80
CA GLN A 191 -14.39 -4.92 -7.57
C GLN A 191 -15.46 -3.96 -8.07
N GLU A 192 -15.57 -2.80 -7.43
CA GLU A 192 -16.50 -1.75 -7.84
C GLU A 192 -15.91 -0.91 -8.97
N GLU A 193 -16.71 -0.68 -10.02
CA GLU A 193 -16.39 0.29 -11.06
C GLU A 193 -16.93 1.66 -10.68
N ASP A 194 -16.07 2.68 -10.71
CA ASP A 194 -16.48 4.07 -10.61
C ASP A 194 -16.83 4.62 -12.00
N LYS A 195 -18.14 4.70 -12.29
CA LYS A 195 -18.67 5.14 -13.59
C LYS A 195 -18.34 6.59 -13.93
N GLU A 196 -18.06 7.41 -12.93
CA GLU A 196 -17.71 8.82 -13.13
C GLU A 196 -16.23 9.00 -13.38
N LEU A 197 -15.37 8.36 -12.57
CA LEU A 197 -13.92 8.50 -12.71
C LEU A 197 -13.36 7.78 -13.93
N ARG A 198 -13.99 6.66 -14.35
CA ARG A 198 -13.65 5.87 -15.55
C ARG A 198 -12.15 5.55 -15.67
N MET A 199 -11.45 5.43 -14.55
CA MET A 199 -10.04 5.03 -14.53
C MET A 199 -9.92 3.57 -14.99
N PRO A 200 -8.84 3.20 -15.70
CA PRO A 200 -8.62 1.82 -16.09
C PRO A 200 -8.56 0.90 -14.87
N THR A 201 -9.50 -0.05 -14.79
CA THR A 201 -9.50 -1.11 -13.80
C THR A 201 -8.85 -2.37 -14.37
N TYR A 202 -8.22 -3.15 -13.51
CA TYR A 202 -7.63 -4.41 -13.91
C TYR A 202 -8.69 -5.42 -14.38
N ARG A 203 -8.38 -6.09 -15.48
CA ARG A 203 -9.14 -7.22 -16.01
C ARG A 203 -8.25 -8.45 -15.96
N TYR A 204 -8.76 -9.50 -15.34
CA TYR A 204 -8.08 -10.78 -15.22
C TYR A 204 -7.90 -11.44 -16.58
N ASP A 205 -6.69 -11.93 -16.84
CA ASP A 205 -6.33 -12.71 -18.01
C ASP A 205 -5.62 -14.01 -17.58
N ALA A 206 -6.34 -15.13 -17.65
CA ALA A 206 -5.85 -16.44 -17.24
C ALA A 206 -4.62 -16.94 -18.03
N ARG A 207 -4.30 -16.34 -19.18
CA ARG A 207 -3.10 -16.70 -19.96
C ARG A 207 -1.83 -16.05 -19.42
N ARG A 208 -1.97 -14.88 -18.79
CA ARG A 208 -0.85 -14.07 -18.28
C ARG A 208 -0.75 -14.14 -16.76
N ASP A 209 -1.88 -14.16 -16.07
CA ASP A 209 -1.93 -13.94 -14.64
C ASP A 209 -1.89 -15.28 -13.89
N HIS A 210 -0.68 -15.81 -13.68
CA HIS A 210 -0.45 -17.12 -13.05
C HIS A 210 -0.81 -17.16 -11.56
N MET A 211 -0.68 -16.00 -10.89
CA MET A 211 -0.97 -15.83 -9.47
C MET A 211 -1.55 -14.43 -9.27
N ALA A 212 -2.85 -14.25 -9.50
CA ALA A 212 -3.47 -12.93 -9.43
C ALA A 212 -3.88 -12.55 -7.99
N ILE A 213 -3.29 -11.49 -7.45
CA ILE A 213 -3.65 -10.90 -6.15
C ILE A 213 -4.08 -9.45 -6.36
N ILE A 214 -5.37 -9.21 -6.21
CA ILE A 214 -5.99 -7.95 -6.60
C ILE A 214 -6.03 -7.01 -5.41
N THR A 215 -5.59 -5.76 -5.63
CA THR A 215 -5.69 -4.74 -4.60
C THR A 215 -7.14 -4.36 -4.31
N PRO A 216 -7.51 -4.14 -3.04
CA PRO A 216 -8.90 -3.88 -2.65
C PRO A 216 -9.40 -2.45 -2.88
N ALA A 217 -8.53 -1.50 -3.22
CA ALA A 217 -8.93 -0.11 -3.45
C ALA A 217 -9.02 0.20 -4.95
N TYR A 218 -10.04 0.97 -5.33
CA TYR A 218 -10.17 1.50 -6.69
C TYR A 218 -9.10 2.57 -6.99
N PRO A 219 -8.55 2.63 -8.22
CA PRO A 219 -8.66 1.60 -9.26
C PRO A 219 -7.80 0.38 -8.90
N ALA A 220 -8.40 -0.81 -8.98
CA ALA A 220 -7.72 -2.03 -8.61
C ALA A 220 -6.72 -2.51 -9.67
N PHE A 221 -5.67 -3.17 -9.21
CA PHE A 221 -4.65 -3.79 -10.04
C PHE A 221 -4.18 -5.14 -9.50
N ASN A 222 -3.62 -5.98 -10.39
CA ASN A 222 -2.90 -7.18 -9.97
C ASN A 222 -1.55 -6.78 -9.37
N SER A 223 -1.40 -7.00 -8.07
CA SER A 223 -0.20 -6.66 -7.31
C SER A 223 0.94 -7.67 -7.47
N THR A 224 0.70 -8.77 -8.20
CA THR A 224 1.63 -9.85 -8.55
C THR A 224 1.72 -10.03 -10.07
N ASP A 225 1.71 -8.91 -10.81
CA ASP A 225 1.78 -8.85 -12.27
C ASP A 225 3.09 -9.38 -12.89
N LYS A 226 4.09 -9.64 -12.05
CA LYS A 226 5.42 -10.14 -12.43
C LYS A 226 5.67 -11.61 -12.09
N VAL A 227 4.70 -12.27 -11.45
CA VAL A 227 4.73 -13.71 -11.17
C VAL A 227 4.34 -14.46 -12.44
#